data_AF-A0A3R7XCZ8-F1
#
_entry.id   AF-A0A3R7XCZ8-F1
#
_cell.length_a   1.000
_cell.length_b   1.000
_cell.length_c   1.000
_cell.angle_alpha   90.00
_cell.angle_beta   90.00
_cell.angle_gamma   90.00
#
_symmetry.space_group_name_H-M   'P 1'
#
loop_
_entity.id
_entity.type
_entity.pdbx_description
1 polymer ?
#
loop_
_entity_poly.entity_id
_entity_poly.type
_entity_poly.pdbx_seq_one_letter_code
_entity_poly.pdbx_strand_id
1 'polypeptide(L)'
;MKSFKEFSEKCCDECDEQFDHVITEAEYQGRKVELNNPFRTPKGPKKFSVYVKNEKGNVVKVNFGDPNMEIKRDDPARRKSFRARHNCSDPGPKYKARYWSCYQWRASAKVDN
;
A
#
# COMPACT_ATOMS: atom_id res chain seq x y z
N MET A 1 22.53 13.86 30.17
CA MET A 1 21.10 13.71 29.79
C MET A 1 21.05 13.45 28.29
N LYS A 2 20.52 12.29 27.89
CA LYS A 2 20.48 11.87 26.49
C LYS A 2 19.47 12.74 25.75
N SER A 3 19.99 13.66 24.95
CA SER A 3 19.26 14.43 23.95
C SER A 3 18.57 13.44 23.00
N PHE A 4 17.28 13.19 23.22
CA PHE A 4 16.42 12.59 22.22
C PHE A 4 16.34 13.58 21.06
N LYS A 5 17.27 13.44 20.11
CA LYS A 5 17.11 13.98 18.76
C LYS A 5 15.90 13.25 18.18
N GLU A 6 14.76 13.89 18.31
CA GLU A 6 13.59 13.68 17.49
C GLU A 6 14.09 13.77 16.04
N PHE A 7 14.27 12.61 15.43
CA PHE A 7 14.67 12.49 14.05
C PHE A 7 13.43 12.80 13.21
N SER A 8 13.05 14.08 13.25
CA SER A 8 12.23 14.73 12.24
C SER A 8 13.08 14.80 10.99
N GLU A 9 13.18 13.68 10.27
CA GLU A 9 13.63 13.70 8.88
C GLU A 9 12.50 14.29 8.06
N LYS A 10 12.48 15.62 8.09
CA LYS A 10 11.76 16.52 7.22
C LYS A 10 12.35 16.39 5.81
N CYS A 11 12.08 15.27 5.14
CA CYS A 11 12.48 14.97 3.77
C CYS A 11 11.27 14.57 2.91
N CYS A 12 10.15 15.30 3.03
CA CYS A 12 9.08 15.17 2.05
C CYS A 12 8.29 16.49 1.88
N ASP A 13 8.72 17.31 0.93
CA ASP A 13 7.91 18.41 0.39
C ASP A 13 6.85 17.90 -0.62
N GLU A 14 6.67 16.58 -0.73
CA GLU A 14 5.68 15.94 -1.61
C GLU A 14 5.25 14.57 -1.05
N CYS A 15 5.07 14.44 0.27
CA CYS A 15 4.44 13.25 0.81
C CYS A 15 2.96 13.29 0.38
N ASP A 16 2.58 12.49 -0.63
CA ASP A 16 1.20 12.21 -1.02
C ASP A 16 0.38 11.83 0.24
N GLU A 17 -0.23 12.82 0.91
CA GLU A 17 -1.12 12.68 2.09
C GLU A 17 -2.36 11.81 1.78
N GLN A 18 -2.51 11.42 0.51
CA GLN A 18 -3.57 10.60 -0.02
C GLN A 18 -3.66 9.19 0.61
N PHE A 19 -2.59 8.70 1.24
CA PHE A 19 -2.51 7.33 1.75
C PHE A 19 -1.96 7.25 3.18
N ASP A 20 -2.68 7.83 4.15
CA ASP A 20 -2.42 7.59 5.58
C ASP A 20 -3.15 6.32 6.07
N HIS A 21 -2.38 5.38 6.60
CA HIS A 21 -2.84 4.05 6.99
C HIS A 21 -2.35 3.70 8.38
N VAL A 22 -3.30 3.61 9.31
CA VAL A 22 -3.07 2.99 10.60
C VAL A 22 -3.11 1.47 10.42
N ILE A 23 -1.99 0.82 10.72
CA ILE A 23 -1.92 -0.64 10.84
C ILE A 23 -2.67 -1.03 12.12
N THR A 24 -3.62 -1.96 11.98
CA THR A 24 -4.45 -2.42 13.10
C THR A 24 -4.58 -3.93 13.03
N GLU A 25 -4.70 -4.59 14.17
CA GLU A 25 -4.88 -6.05 14.21
C GLU A 25 -6.38 -6.41 14.12
N ALA A 26 -6.67 -7.53 13.48
CA ALA A 26 -8.01 -8.11 13.42
C ALA A 26 -7.96 -9.64 13.34
N GLU A 27 -9.11 -10.28 13.50
CA GLU A 27 -9.25 -11.71 13.23
C GLU A 27 -9.87 -11.96 11.85
N TYR A 28 -9.27 -12.88 11.11
CA TYR A 28 -9.77 -13.36 9.82
C TYR A 28 -9.68 -14.88 9.79
N GLN A 29 -10.84 -15.56 9.67
CA GLN A 29 -10.93 -17.02 9.63
C GLN A 29 -10.21 -17.73 10.79
N GLY A 30 -10.36 -17.20 12.02
CA GLY A 30 -9.73 -17.76 13.22
C GLY A 30 -8.23 -17.50 13.36
N ARG A 31 -7.67 -16.59 12.55
CA ARG A 31 -6.26 -16.17 12.62
C ARG A 31 -6.16 -14.67 12.84
N LYS A 32 -5.19 -14.26 13.67
CA LYS A 32 -4.82 -12.84 13.79
C LYS A 32 -4.13 -12.38 12.52
N VAL A 33 -4.57 -11.25 11.99
CA VAL A 33 -4.03 -10.62 10.77
C VAL A 33 -3.84 -9.12 10.98
N GLU A 34 -2.85 -8.56 10.30
CA GLU A 34 -2.63 -7.11 10.25
C GLU A 34 -3.44 -6.51 9.10
N LEU A 35 -4.25 -5.50 9.42
CA LEU A 35 -5.02 -4.72 8.47
C LEU A 35 -4.21 -3.57 7.90
N ASN A 36 -4.52 -3.20 6.66
CA ASN A 36 -3.89 -2.12 5.90
C ASN A 36 -2.37 -2.29 5.71
N ASN A 37 -1.83 -3.48 5.95
CA ASN A 37 -0.42 -3.81 5.74
C ASN A 37 -0.29 -4.80 4.55
N PRO A 38 0.08 -4.32 3.34
CA PRO A 38 0.27 -5.22 2.20
C PRO A 38 1.49 -6.13 2.35
N PHE A 39 1.34 -7.39 1.98
CA PHE A 39 2.40 -8.39 2.02
C PHE A 39 2.51 -9.13 0.68
N ARG A 40 3.71 -9.65 0.39
CA ARG A 40 3.98 -10.42 -0.84
C ARG A 40 3.35 -11.80 -0.80
N THR A 41 2.87 -12.26 -1.95
CA THR A 41 2.32 -13.62 -2.13
C THR A 41 3.06 -14.36 -3.23
N PRO A 42 4.26 -14.92 -2.95
CA PRO A 42 5.14 -15.50 -3.98
C PRO A 42 4.56 -16.73 -4.68
N LYS A 43 3.67 -17.48 -4.04
CA LYS A 43 2.97 -18.64 -4.60
C LYS A 43 1.50 -18.35 -4.96
N GLY A 44 1.10 -17.08 -4.90
CA GLY A 44 -0.28 -16.65 -5.13
C GLY A 44 -0.55 -16.23 -6.57
N PRO A 45 -1.83 -16.15 -6.98
CA PRO A 45 -2.22 -15.69 -8.32
C PRO A 45 -1.95 -14.19 -8.55
N LYS A 46 -1.58 -13.45 -7.50
CA LYS A 46 -1.27 -12.02 -7.51
C LYS A 46 0.00 -11.77 -6.71
N LYS A 47 0.63 -10.62 -6.95
CA LYS A 47 1.93 -10.29 -6.35
C LYS A 47 1.82 -9.94 -4.86
N PHE A 48 0.76 -9.25 -4.49
CA PHE A 48 0.52 -8.80 -3.12
C PHE A 48 -0.89 -9.14 -2.65
N SER A 49 -1.02 -9.22 -1.33
CA SER A 49 -2.29 -9.32 -0.63
C SER A 49 -2.32 -8.33 0.52
N VAL A 50 -3.53 -7.93 0.92
CA VAL A 50 -3.75 -7.06 2.08
C VAL A 50 -5.09 -7.38 2.71
N TYR A 51 -5.15 -7.34 4.03
CA TYR A 51 -6.41 -7.45 4.75
C TYR A 51 -6.95 -6.04 5.03
N VAL A 52 -8.24 -5.84 4.79
CA VAL A 52 -8.91 -4.55 4.96
C VAL A 52 -10.32 -4.75 5.46
N LYS A 53 -10.88 -3.74 6.14
CA LYS A 53 -12.31 -3.72 6.44
C LYS A 53 -13.07 -3.11 5.26
N ASN A 54 -14.16 -3.75 4.85
CA ASN A 54 -15.10 -3.17 3.89
C ASN A 54 -16.08 -2.22 4.59
N GLU A 55 -16.96 -1.58 3.82
CA GLU A 55 -17.99 -0.66 4.35
C GLU A 55 -18.95 -1.33 5.34
N LYS A 56 -19.12 -2.66 5.24
CA LYS A 56 -19.93 -3.46 6.16
C LYS A 56 -19.17 -3.88 7.42
N GLY A 57 -17.96 -3.37 7.64
CA GLY A 57 -17.10 -3.72 8.77
C GLY A 57 -16.47 -5.13 8.72
N ASN A 58 -16.65 -5.87 7.63
CA ASN A 58 -16.11 -7.21 7.47
C ASN A 58 -14.66 -7.14 7.01
N VAL A 59 -13.80 -7.99 7.60
CA VAL A 59 -12.42 -8.15 7.15
C VAL A 59 -12.42 -8.96 5.86
N VAL A 60 -11.85 -8.40 4.80
CA VAL A 60 -11.72 -9.03 3.49
C VAL A 60 -10.25 -9.05 3.07
N LYS A 61 -9.87 -10.10 2.34
CA LYS A 61 -8.55 -10.20 1.70
C LYS A 61 -8.61 -9.66 0.28
N VAL A 62 -7.86 -8.61 0.01
CA VAL A 62 -7.71 -8.03 -1.33
C VAL A 62 -6.40 -8.50 -1.93
N ASN A 63 -6.46 -9.07 -3.14
CA ASN A 63 -5.28 -9.50 -3.90
C ASN A 63 -5.03 -8.50 -5.04
N PHE A 64 -3.79 -8.04 -5.22
CA PHE A 64 -3.46 -7.01 -6.20
C PHE A 64 -2.02 -7.14 -6.74
N GLY A 65 -1.74 -6.40 -7.81
CA GLY A 65 -0.47 -6.47 -8.53
C GLY A 65 -0.31 -7.72 -9.41
N ASP A 66 0.57 -7.61 -10.39
CA ASP A 66 0.89 -8.68 -11.33
C ASP A 66 2.15 -9.43 -10.88
N PRO A 67 2.11 -10.77 -10.71
CA PRO A 67 3.26 -11.57 -10.29
C PRO A 67 4.49 -11.42 -11.20
N ASN A 68 4.28 -11.18 -12.49
CA ASN A 68 5.31 -11.12 -13.51
C ASN A 68 5.83 -9.70 -13.77
N MET A 69 5.25 -8.68 -13.12
CA MET A 69 5.68 -7.29 -13.29
C MET A 69 6.41 -6.76 -12.07
N GLU A 70 7.43 -5.95 -12.34
CA GLU A 70 8.13 -5.16 -11.33
C GLU A 70 7.49 -3.77 -11.18
N ILE A 71 7.49 -3.26 -9.94
CA ILE A 71 6.98 -1.92 -9.63
C ILE A 71 8.16 -0.96 -9.68
N LYS A 72 8.29 -0.25 -10.81
CA LYS A 72 9.35 0.73 -11.08
C LYS A 72 8.93 2.13 -10.64
N ARG A 73 8.71 2.31 -9.33
CA ARG A 73 8.22 3.58 -8.76
C ARG A 73 9.32 4.61 -8.51
N ASP A 74 10.57 4.16 -8.53
CA ASP A 74 11.80 4.94 -8.55
C ASP A 74 11.96 5.74 -9.86
N ASP A 75 11.49 5.21 -10.98
CA ASP A 75 11.42 5.92 -12.26
C ASP A 75 10.20 6.87 -12.29
N PRO A 76 10.39 8.21 -12.29
CA PRO A 76 9.30 9.17 -12.24
C PRO A 76 8.37 9.11 -13.46
N ALA A 77 8.92 8.80 -14.64
CA ALA A 77 8.15 8.71 -15.88
C ALA A 77 7.26 7.46 -15.89
N ARG A 78 7.78 6.32 -15.43
CA ARG A 78 7.00 5.09 -15.26
C ARG A 78 5.93 5.26 -14.20
N ARG A 79 6.27 5.87 -13.06
CA ARG A 79 5.32 6.18 -11.98
C ARG A 79 4.18 7.07 -12.48
N LYS A 80 4.49 8.19 -13.15
CA LYS A 80 3.49 9.11 -13.72
C LYS A 80 2.58 8.39 -14.72
N SER A 81 3.16 7.59 -15.61
CA SER A 81 2.41 6.83 -16.62
C SER A 81 1.49 5.77 -16.00
N PHE A 82 1.92 5.08 -14.95
CA PHE A 82 1.08 4.14 -14.22
C PHE A 82 -0.08 4.88 -13.54
N ARG A 83 0.23 5.93 -12.78
CA ARG A 83 -0.76 6.70 -12.01
C ARG A 83 -1.83 7.32 -12.91
N ALA A 84 -1.46 7.81 -14.10
CA ALA A 84 -2.40 8.35 -15.09
C ALA A 84 -3.34 7.26 -15.65
N ARG A 85 -2.79 6.11 -16.09
CA ARG A 85 -3.59 5.01 -16.66
C ARG A 85 -4.53 4.35 -15.66
N HIS A 86 -4.20 4.41 -14.37
CA HIS A 86 -4.97 3.79 -13.30
C HIS A 86 -5.79 4.78 -12.47
N ASN A 87 -5.88 6.05 -12.88
CA ASN A 87 -6.64 7.10 -12.19
C ASN A 87 -6.31 7.16 -10.68
N CYS A 88 -5.03 7.21 -10.33
CA CYS A 88 -4.62 7.19 -8.92
C CYS A 88 -4.95 8.48 -8.15
N SER A 89 -5.46 9.53 -8.82
CA SER A 89 -6.07 10.70 -8.18
C SER A 89 -7.38 10.36 -7.46
N ASP A 90 -8.18 9.44 -8.01
CA ASP A 90 -9.34 8.84 -7.34
C ASP A 90 -9.27 7.32 -7.45
N PRO A 91 -8.47 6.68 -6.57
CA PRO A 91 -8.21 5.26 -6.64
C PRO A 91 -9.39 4.42 -6.09
N GLY A 92 -10.42 5.04 -5.53
CA GLY A 92 -11.57 4.39 -4.91
C GLY A 92 -11.29 3.87 -3.50
N PRO A 93 -12.15 3.00 -2.93
CA PRO A 93 -12.06 2.61 -1.53
C PRO A 93 -11.02 1.51 -1.26
N LYS A 94 -10.56 1.40 -0.01
CA LYS A 94 -9.51 0.46 0.44
C LYS A 94 -9.83 -1.02 0.17
N TYR A 95 -11.09 -1.40 0.04
CA TYR A 95 -11.46 -2.79 -0.28
C TYR A 95 -11.43 -3.11 -1.78
N LYS A 96 -10.82 -2.24 -2.61
CA LYS A 96 -10.59 -2.46 -4.05
C LYS A 96 -9.11 -2.55 -4.38
N ALA A 97 -8.76 -3.39 -5.36
CA ALA A 97 -7.38 -3.62 -5.76
C ALA A 97 -6.68 -2.38 -6.34
N ARG A 98 -7.42 -1.49 -7.04
CA ARG A 98 -6.89 -0.25 -7.60
C ARG A 98 -6.26 0.65 -6.55
N TYR A 99 -6.92 0.76 -5.39
CA TYR A 99 -6.43 1.49 -4.24
C TYR A 99 -5.01 1.07 -3.85
N TRP A 100 -4.83 -0.22 -3.62
CA TRP A 100 -3.55 -0.79 -3.21
C TRP A 100 -2.49 -0.79 -4.30
N SER A 101 -2.90 -0.94 -5.57
CA SER A 101 -1.99 -0.74 -6.68
C SER A 101 -1.47 0.71 -6.73
N CYS A 102 -2.33 1.71 -6.54
CA CYS A 102 -1.91 3.12 -6.48
C CYS A 102 -1.04 3.41 -5.25
N TYR A 103 -1.38 2.83 -4.09
CA TYR A 103 -0.58 2.88 -2.87
C TYR A 103 0.84 2.34 -3.11
N GLN A 104 0.96 1.19 -3.78
CA GLN A 104 2.27 0.60 -4.06
C GLN A 104 3.08 1.42 -5.06
N TRP A 105 2.45 2.26 -5.87
CA TRP A 105 3.08 3.18 -6.83
C TRP A 105 3.21 4.63 -6.32
N ARG A 106 3.20 4.85 -5.00
CA ARG A 106 3.52 6.16 -4.39
C ARG A 106 5.01 6.50 -4.48
N ALA A 107 5.34 7.79 -4.50
CA ALA A 107 6.72 8.24 -4.44
C ALA A 107 7.37 7.84 -3.09
N SER A 108 8.69 7.65 -3.08
CA SER A 108 9.52 7.53 -1.88
C SER A 108 9.27 6.36 -0.91
N ALA A 109 8.40 5.40 -1.21
CA ALA A 109 8.38 4.15 -0.46
C ALA A 109 9.55 3.25 -0.91
N LYS A 110 10.46 2.84 0.00
CA LYS A 110 11.39 1.73 -0.29
C LYS A 110 10.56 0.48 -0.56
N VAL A 111 10.85 -0.24 -1.65
CA VAL A 111 10.17 -1.52 -1.92
C VAL A 111 10.58 -2.43 -0.79
N ASP A 112 9.66 -2.71 0.13
CA ASP A 112 9.90 -3.69 1.18
C ASP A 112 10.25 -5.01 0.48
N ASN A 113 11.48 -5.46 0.73
CA ASN A 113 12.04 -6.72 0.23
C ASN A 113 11.54 -7.85 1.13
#